data_AF-A0A967H0H1-F1
#
_entry.id   AF-A0A967H0H1-F1
#
_cell.length_a   1.000
_cell.length_b   1.000
_cell.length_c   1.000
_cell.angle_alpha   90.00
_cell.angle_beta   90.00
_cell.angle_gamma   90.00
#
_symmetry.space_group_name_H-M   'P 1'
#
loop_
_entity.id
_entity.type
_entity.pdbx_description
1 polymer ?
#
loop_
_entity_poly.entity_id
_entity_poly.type
_entity_poly.pdbx_seq_one_letter_code
_entity_poly.pdbx_strand_id
1 'polypeptide(L)'
;MSEDITPVEEPQTDSQPEKEPQTDERTFDAAYVTSIREESKSRRLRIAELEKQIKDAEEAQLEKDKKWQELAEQRAGELEALQPYKERYEGVLANIDASNKRRIDAIPEQMKGLVPDFDDPSKLANWLDANAQVLTKPLAPELNGDAGDGSRPTEQITLTEEQLKVARSMGLTAEEYKKATMRT
;
A
#
# COMPACT_ATOMS: atom_id res chain seq x y z
N MET A 1 -30.02 54.90 -89.50
CA MET A 1 -29.93 55.07 -88.04
C MET A 1 -28.90 54.06 -87.61
N SER A 2 -27.61 54.35 -87.83
CA SER A 2 -26.78 55.29 -87.06
C SER A 2 -26.38 54.68 -85.72
N GLU A 3 -25.07 54.76 -85.45
CA GLU A 3 -24.40 54.53 -84.16
C GLU A 3 -24.20 53.03 -83.83
N ASP A 4 -23.06 52.52 -83.38
CA ASP A 4 -21.76 53.11 -83.07
C ASP A 4 -20.80 51.92 -82.92
N ILE A 5 -19.76 51.80 -83.75
CA ILE A 5 -18.59 50.97 -83.43
C ILE A 5 -17.39 51.82 -83.80
N THR A 6 -16.95 52.61 -82.83
CA THR A 6 -15.69 53.35 -82.86
C THR A 6 -14.54 52.38 -83.19
N PRO A 7 -13.64 52.74 -84.13
CA PRO A 7 -12.41 52.00 -84.31
C PRO A 7 -11.57 52.12 -83.04
N VAL A 8 -10.96 51.00 -82.64
CA VAL A 8 -9.96 50.96 -81.57
C VAL A 8 -8.80 51.86 -81.99
N GLU A 9 -8.75 53.05 -81.39
CA GLU A 9 -7.61 53.95 -81.47
C GLU A 9 -6.56 53.41 -80.50
N GLU A 10 -5.56 52.72 -81.04
CA GLU A 10 -4.36 52.35 -80.30
C GLU A 10 -3.74 53.63 -79.71
N PRO A 11 -3.52 53.74 -78.40
CA PRO A 11 -2.71 54.82 -77.88
C PRO A 11 -1.28 54.59 -78.37
N GLN A 12 -0.88 55.33 -79.39
CA GLN A 12 0.52 55.58 -79.69
C GLN A 12 1.16 56.12 -78.42
N THR A 13 1.81 55.22 -77.69
CA THR A 13 2.56 55.56 -76.49
C THR A 13 3.81 56.24 -77.00
N ASP A 14 3.80 57.57 -76.86
CA ASP A 14 4.91 58.47 -77.06
C ASP A 14 6.20 57.83 -76.56
N SER A 15 7.11 57.52 -77.49
CA SER A 15 8.38 56.88 -77.21
C SER A 15 9.31 57.89 -76.54
N GLN A 16 9.06 58.16 -75.26
CA GLN A 16 10.10 58.68 -74.39
C GLN A 16 11.12 57.57 -74.20
N PRO A 17 12.43 57.85 -74.36
CA PRO A 17 13.45 56.85 -74.06
C PRO A 17 13.31 56.51 -72.56
N GLU A 18 12.87 55.29 -72.28
CA GLU A 18 13.04 54.65 -70.98
C GLU A 18 14.52 54.80 -70.64
N LYS A 19 14.82 55.70 -69.70
CA LYS A 19 16.10 55.66 -69.01
C LYS A 19 16.14 54.31 -68.34
N GLU A 20 16.87 53.38 -68.94
CA GLU A 20 17.37 52.18 -68.28
C GLU A 20 17.70 52.56 -66.83
N PRO A 21 17.27 51.80 -65.81
CA PRO A 21 17.77 52.04 -64.48
C PRO A 21 19.28 51.89 -64.61
N GLN A 22 19.99 53.01 -64.58
CA GLN A 22 21.44 53.01 -64.50
C GLN A 22 21.71 52.12 -63.31
N THR A 23 22.22 50.92 -63.60
CA THR A 23 22.85 50.12 -62.59
C THR A 23 24.02 50.99 -62.17
N ASP A 24 23.79 51.85 -61.18
CA ASP A 24 24.85 52.52 -60.45
C ASP A 24 25.76 51.37 -60.04
N GLU A 25 26.84 51.19 -60.79
CA GLU A 25 27.85 50.20 -60.49
C GLU A 25 28.44 50.64 -59.15
N ARG A 26 27.82 50.17 -58.06
CA ARG A 26 28.27 50.39 -56.70
C ARG A 26 29.58 49.64 -56.57
N THR A 27 30.64 50.32 -56.98
CA THR A 27 32.01 49.88 -56.75
C THR A 27 32.25 50.01 -55.26
N PHE A 28 32.39 48.87 -54.59
CA PHE A 28 32.71 48.84 -53.18
C PHE A 28 34.21 49.07 -53.01
N ASP A 29 34.55 49.99 -52.10
CA ASP A 29 35.95 50.21 -51.74
C ASP A 29 36.60 48.92 -51.17
N ALA A 30 37.89 48.74 -51.44
CA ALA A 30 38.63 47.55 -51.03
C ALA A 30 38.60 47.35 -49.51
N ALA A 31 38.65 48.43 -48.73
CA ALA A 31 38.54 48.40 -47.27
C ALA A 31 37.16 47.93 -46.77
N TYR A 32 36.10 48.24 -47.52
CA TYR A 32 34.76 47.77 -47.19
C TYR A 32 34.62 46.26 -47.44
N VAL A 33 35.14 45.77 -48.57
CA VAL A 33 35.11 44.33 -48.89
C VAL A 33 35.92 43.50 -47.89
N THR A 34 37.06 43.99 -47.41
CA THR A 34 37.83 43.31 -46.35
C THR A 34 37.05 43.25 -45.04
N SER A 35 36.39 44.35 -44.64
CA SER A 35 35.59 44.38 -43.41
C SER A 35 34.45 43.34 -43.42
N ILE A 36 33.73 43.19 -44.53
CA ILE A 36 32.67 42.18 -44.68
C ILE A 36 33.23 40.75 -44.58
N ARG A 37 34.42 40.51 -45.14
CA ARG A 37 35.06 39.19 -45.08
C ARG A 37 35.50 38.84 -43.66
N GLU A 38 36.06 39.80 -42.93
CA GLU A 38 36.41 39.64 -41.52
C GLU A 38 35.17 39.40 -40.66
N GLU A 39 34.11 40.18 -40.89
CA GLU A 39 32.84 40.01 -40.21
C GLU A 39 32.24 38.63 -40.50
N SER A 40 32.22 38.20 -41.76
CA SER A 40 31.73 36.87 -42.15
C SER A 40 32.56 35.74 -41.56
N LYS A 41 33.89 35.91 -41.47
CA LYS A 41 34.78 34.97 -40.79
C LYS A 41 34.44 34.90 -39.31
N SER A 42 34.28 36.04 -38.64
CA SER A 42 33.92 36.09 -37.22
C SER A 42 32.56 35.45 -36.94
N ARG A 43 31.55 35.70 -37.80
CA ARG A 43 30.22 35.11 -37.71
C ARG A 43 30.26 33.59 -37.88
N ARG A 44 30.99 33.08 -38.87
CA ARG A 44 31.16 31.62 -39.06
C ARG A 44 31.82 30.96 -37.85
N LEU A 45 32.87 31.57 -37.31
CA LEU A 45 33.53 31.06 -36.10
C LEU A 45 32.60 31.10 -34.89
N ARG A 46 31.81 32.17 -34.73
CA ARG A 46 30.82 32.31 -33.66
C ARG A 46 29.72 31.24 -33.76
N ILE A 47 29.22 30.98 -34.97
CA ILE A 47 28.21 29.95 -35.23
C ILE A 47 28.78 28.56 -34.92
N ALA A 48 29.98 28.24 -35.43
CA ALA A 48 30.62 26.96 -35.16
C ALA A 48 30.87 26.72 -33.66
N GLU A 49 31.25 27.76 -32.92
CA GLU A 49 31.42 27.69 -31.46
C GLU A 49 30.09 27.48 -30.74
N LEU A 50 29.03 28.19 -31.13
CA LEU A 50 27.69 28.02 -30.56
C LEU A 50 27.11 26.64 -30.86
N GLU A 51 27.25 26.15 -32.10
CA GLU A 51 26.83 24.79 -32.48
C GLU A 51 27.53 23.72 -31.65
N LYS A 52 28.83 23.90 -31.38
CA LYS A 52 29.57 23.01 -30.50
C LYS A 52 29.02 23.06 -29.06
N GLN A 53 28.81 24.25 -28.50
CA GLN A 53 28.28 24.39 -27.14
C GLN A 53 26.88 23.80 -26.98
N ILE A 54 26.03 23.93 -28.01
CA ILE A 54 24.69 23.32 -28.02
C ILE A 54 24.81 21.79 -28.00
N LYS A 55 25.66 21.21 -28.87
CA LYS A 55 25.88 19.75 -28.89
C LYS A 55 26.43 19.23 -27.57
N ASP A 56 27.46 19.88 -27.02
CA ASP A 56 28.04 19.50 -25.73
C ASP A 56 26.98 19.58 -24.60
N ALA A 57 26.09 20.58 -24.64
CA ALA A 57 25.00 20.72 -23.67
C ALA A 57 23.90 19.66 -23.85
N GLU A 58 23.54 19.32 -25.09
CA GLU A 58 22.58 18.26 -25.42
C GLU A 58 23.11 16.89 -24.97
N GLU A 59 24.38 16.58 -25.26
CA GLU A 59 25.04 15.36 -24.80
C GLU A 59 25.08 15.29 -23.28
N ALA A 60 25.43 16.40 -22.60
CA ALA A 60 25.43 16.47 -21.14
C ALA A 60 24.03 16.31 -20.53
N GLN A 61 22.97 16.74 -21.21
CA GLN A 61 21.59 16.47 -20.76
C GLN A 61 21.22 15.01 -20.96
N LEU A 62 21.50 14.44 -22.14
CA LEU A 62 21.23 13.03 -22.43
C LEU A 62 21.96 12.09 -21.46
N GLU A 63 23.20 12.41 -21.08
CA GLU A 63 23.91 11.64 -20.06
C GLU A 63 23.25 11.72 -18.68
N LYS A 64 22.76 12.89 -18.28
CA LYS A 64 22.04 13.04 -17.01
C LYS A 64 20.75 12.24 -17.05
N ASP A 65 19.99 12.33 -18.14
CA ASP A 65 18.72 11.63 -18.30
C ASP A 65 18.90 10.11 -18.24
N LYS A 66 19.94 9.58 -18.91
CA LYS A 66 20.31 8.16 -18.80
C LYS A 66 20.63 7.75 -17.37
N LYS A 67 21.43 8.54 -16.64
CA LYS A 67 21.74 8.27 -15.23
C LYS A 67 20.50 8.29 -14.35
N TRP A 68 19.55 9.18 -14.61
CA TRP A 68 18.28 9.22 -13.87
C TRP A 68 17.40 8.01 -14.17
N GLN A 69 17.37 7.55 -15.43
CA GLN A 69 16.67 6.33 -15.82
C GLN A 69 17.28 5.10 -15.13
N GLU A 70 18.60 4.94 -15.19
CA GLU A 70 19.31 3.84 -14.51
C GLU A 70 19.04 3.84 -13.00
N LEU A 71 19.06 5.00 -12.35
CA LEU A 71 18.75 5.11 -10.92
C LEU A 71 17.29 4.74 -10.64
N ALA A 72 16.34 5.17 -11.47
CA ALA A 72 14.93 4.83 -11.31
C ALA A 72 14.70 3.31 -11.45
N GLU A 73 15.32 2.67 -12.43
CA GLU A 73 15.27 1.21 -12.61
C GLU A 73 15.87 0.47 -11.41
N GLN A 74 17.00 0.93 -10.88
CA GLN A 74 17.59 0.34 -9.67
C GLN A 74 16.63 0.43 -8.48
N ARG A 75 16.00 1.59 -8.25
CA ARG A 75 15.04 1.78 -7.17
C ARG A 75 13.78 0.94 -7.35
N ALA A 76 13.28 0.82 -8.59
CA ALA A 76 12.16 -0.07 -8.88
C ALA A 76 12.52 -1.53 -8.56
N GLY A 77 13.70 -1.99 -8.96
CA GLY A 77 14.20 -3.33 -8.64
C GLY A 77 14.37 -3.57 -7.14
N GLU A 78 14.89 -2.59 -6.38
CA GLU A 78 14.99 -2.66 -4.92
C GLU A 78 13.60 -2.80 -4.26
N LEU A 79 12.61 -2.02 -4.72
CA LEU A 79 11.25 -2.08 -4.20
C LEU A 79 10.58 -3.42 -4.52
N GLU A 80 10.73 -3.93 -5.74
CA GLU A 80 10.24 -5.25 -6.11
C GLU A 80 10.91 -6.37 -5.30
N ALA A 81 12.21 -6.24 -5.02
CA ALA A 81 12.93 -7.18 -4.16
C ALA A 81 12.46 -7.14 -2.70
N LEU A 82 12.00 -5.97 -2.20
CA LEU A 82 11.45 -5.79 -0.85
C LEU A 82 10.02 -6.31 -0.70
N GLN A 83 9.23 -6.29 -1.77
CA GLN A 83 7.83 -6.72 -1.78
C GLN A 83 7.59 -8.13 -1.16
N PRO A 84 8.33 -9.20 -1.51
CA PRO A 84 8.11 -10.51 -0.90
C PRO A 84 8.44 -10.55 0.60
N TYR A 85 9.37 -9.71 1.08
CA TYR A 85 9.66 -9.61 2.51
C TYR A 85 8.50 -8.95 3.26
N LYS A 86 7.89 -7.92 2.67
CA LYS A 86 6.70 -7.27 3.22
C LYS A 86 5.56 -8.27 3.35
N GLU A 87 5.26 -9.02 2.29
CA GLU A 87 4.19 -10.03 2.31
C GLU A 87 4.43 -11.12 3.36
N ARG A 88 5.67 -11.61 3.47
CA ARG A 88 6.06 -12.57 4.52
C ARG A 88 5.87 -11.99 5.91
N TYR A 89 6.30 -10.75 6.12
CA TYR A 89 6.20 -10.08 7.40
C TYR A 89 4.73 -9.85 7.81
N GLU A 90 3.89 -9.39 6.88
CA GLU A 90 2.45 -9.24 7.09
C GLU A 90 1.79 -10.59 7.40
N GLY A 91 2.17 -11.66 6.72
CA GLY A 91 1.70 -13.01 7.01
C GLY A 91 2.09 -13.49 8.42
N VAL A 92 3.32 -13.21 8.86
CA VAL A 92 3.77 -13.51 10.22
C VAL A 92 2.98 -12.70 11.25
N LEU A 93 2.79 -11.40 11.03
CA LEU A 93 2.00 -10.54 11.92
C LEU A 93 0.55 -11.02 12.04
N ALA A 94 -0.09 -11.39 10.92
CA ALA A 94 -1.45 -11.92 10.94
C ALA A 94 -1.55 -13.23 11.73
N ASN A 95 -0.55 -14.12 11.61
CA ASN A 95 -0.49 -15.35 12.38
C ASN A 95 -0.31 -15.07 13.89
N ILE A 96 0.52 -14.10 14.25
CA ILE A 96 0.71 -13.68 15.65
C ILE A 96 -0.58 -13.09 16.21
N ASP A 97 -1.24 -12.20 15.47
CA ASP A 97 -2.52 -11.60 15.89
C ASP A 97 -3.61 -12.66 16.08
N ALA A 98 -3.74 -13.60 15.13
CA ALA A 98 -4.67 -14.72 15.26
C ALA A 98 -4.35 -15.61 16.48
N SER A 99 -3.07 -15.85 16.77
CA SER A 99 -2.63 -16.58 17.96
C SER A 99 -2.98 -15.82 19.25
N ASN A 100 -2.72 -14.52 19.28
CA ASN A 100 -3.02 -13.66 20.43
C ASN A 100 -4.52 -13.62 20.72
N LYS A 101 -5.37 -13.49 19.70
CA LYS A 101 -6.83 -13.55 19.87
C LYS A 101 -7.28 -14.85 20.52
N ARG A 102 -6.79 -16.01 20.05
CA ARG A 102 -7.10 -17.31 20.66
C ARG A 102 -6.65 -17.40 22.12
N ARG A 103 -5.48 -16.82 22.43
CA ARG A 103 -4.97 -16.78 23.81
C ARG A 103 -5.86 -15.90 24.68
N ILE A 104 -6.25 -14.71 24.20
CA ILE A 104 -7.14 -13.79 24.91
C ILE A 104 -8.52 -14.41 25.13
N ASP A 105 -9.06 -15.11 24.13
CA ASP A 105 -10.34 -15.81 24.23
C ASP A 105 -10.33 -16.93 25.28
N ALA A 106 -9.16 -17.57 25.49
CA ALA A 106 -8.98 -18.59 26.51
C ALA A 106 -8.77 -18.03 27.93
N ILE A 107 -8.54 -16.72 28.08
CA ILE A 107 -8.42 -16.06 29.38
C ILE A 107 -9.82 -15.97 30.04
N PRO A 108 -9.96 -16.30 31.32
CA PRO A 108 -11.21 -16.08 32.06
C PRO A 108 -11.68 -14.62 31.99
N GLU A 109 -12.99 -14.40 31.83
CA GLU A 109 -13.58 -13.07 31.60
C GLU A 109 -13.15 -12.02 32.64
N GLN A 110 -12.98 -12.44 33.90
CA GLN A 110 -12.57 -11.58 35.02
C GLN A 110 -11.15 -11.02 34.85
N MET A 111 -10.30 -11.70 34.08
CA MET A 111 -8.89 -11.37 33.88
C MET A 111 -8.63 -10.68 32.53
N LYS A 112 -9.60 -10.67 31.60
CA LYS A 112 -9.45 -10.02 30.29
C LYS A 112 -9.18 -8.52 30.38
N GLY A 113 -9.72 -7.85 31.40
CA GLY A 113 -9.47 -6.42 31.64
C GLY A 113 -8.03 -6.07 32.03
N LEU A 114 -7.18 -7.05 32.32
CA LEU A 114 -5.75 -6.85 32.60
C LEU A 114 -4.90 -6.87 31.32
N VAL A 115 -5.46 -7.29 30.18
CA VAL A 115 -4.76 -7.35 28.91
C VAL A 115 -4.58 -5.93 28.36
N PRO A 116 -3.34 -5.45 28.15
CA PRO A 116 -3.10 -4.13 27.58
C PRO A 116 -3.42 -4.12 26.08
N ASP A 117 -3.89 -2.98 25.58
CA ASP A 117 -4.01 -2.74 24.14
C ASP A 117 -2.67 -2.24 23.60
N PHE A 118 -1.97 -3.06 22.83
CA PHE A 118 -0.69 -2.73 22.22
C PHE A 118 -0.83 -2.65 20.71
N ASP A 119 -0.26 -1.61 20.10
CA ASP A 119 -0.26 -1.44 18.64
C ASP A 119 0.55 -2.54 17.90
N ASP A 120 1.53 -3.17 18.57
CA ASP A 120 2.35 -4.25 18.00
C ASP A 120 1.89 -5.63 18.50
N PRO A 121 1.41 -6.52 17.60
CA PRO A 121 1.03 -7.90 17.93
C PRO A 121 2.15 -8.70 18.60
N SER A 122 3.41 -8.43 18.25
CA SER A 122 4.56 -9.16 18.81
C SER A 122 4.79 -8.79 20.28
N LYS A 123 4.59 -7.52 20.61
CA LYS A 123 4.69 -7.03 21.99
C LYS A 123 3.57 -7.59 22.86
N LEU A 124 2.35 -7.66 22.32
CA LEU A 124 1.23 -8.31 22.98
C LEU A 124 1.49 -9.80 23.21
N ALA A 125 2.04 -10.51 22.22
CA ALA A 125 2.39 -11.92 22.35
C ALA A 125 3.39 -12.15 23.49
N ASN A 126 4.46 -11.36 23.53
CA ASN A 126 5.47 -11.43 24.60
C ASN A 126 4.88 -11.15 25.99
N TRP A 127 3.96 -10.18 26.09
CA TRP A 127 3.28 -9.88 27.34
C TRP A 127 2.37 -11.04 27.77
N LEU A 128 1.59 -11.61 26.84
CA LEU A 128 0.74 -12.77 27.12
C LEU A 128 1.55 -13.98 27.57
N ASP A 129 2.70 -14.22 26.94
CA ASP A 129 3.60 -15.32 27.32
C ASP A 129 4.23 -15.10 28.70
N ALA A 130 4.65 -13.87 29.02
CA ALA A 130 5.18 -13.53 30.34
C ALA A 130 4.14 -13.66 31.47
N ASN A 131 2.86 -13.40 31.17
CA ASN A 131 1.77 -13.41 32.15
C ASN A 131 0.92 -14.68 32.10
N ALA A 132 1.27 -15.67 31.27
CA ALA A 132 0.46 -16.87 31.03
C ALA A 132 0.10 -17.62 32.31
N GLN A 133 1.03 -17.74 33.26
CA GLN A 133 0.81 -18.44 34.54
C GLN A 133 -0.23 -17.75 35.43
N VAL A 134 -0.30 -16.41 35.38
CA VAL A 134 -1.27 -15.63 36.16
C VAL A 134 -2.64 -15.71 35.51
N LEU A 135 -2.68 -15.61 34.18
CA LEU A 135 -3.91 -15.56 33.38
C LEU A 135 -4.62 -16.91 33.25
N THR A 136 -3.90 -18.03 33.42
CA THR A 136 -4.45 -19.40 33.29
C THR A 136 -4.69 -20.10 34.63
N LYS A 137 -4.43 -19.44 35.75
CA LYS A 137 -4.63 -20.04 37.07
C LYS A 137 -6.12 -20.39 37.24
N PRO A 138 -6.47 -21.67 37.48
CA PRO A 138 -7.87 -22.04 37.68
C PRO A 138 -8.42 -21.28 38.89
N LEU A 139 -9.65 -20.78 38.77
CA LEU A 139 -10.36 -20.23 39.91
C LEU A 139 -10.34 -21.29 41.01
N ALA A 140 -9.92 -20.90 42.21
CA ALA A 140 -9.98 -21.82 43.35
C ALA A 140 -11.42 -22.37 43.40
N PRO A 141 -11.61 -23.70 43.53
CA PRO A 141 -12.94 -24.24 43.69
C PRO A 141 -13.60 -23.46 44.82
N GLU A 142 -14.83 -22.98 44.58
CA GLU A 142 -15.57 -22.27 45.62
C GLU A 142 -15.53 -23.17 46.83
N LEU A 143 -14.79 -22.73 47.86
CA LEU A 143 -14.82 -23.35 49.16
C LEU A 143 -16.21 -22.99 49.66
N ASN A 144 -17.20 -23.76 49.24
CA ASN A 144 -18.49 -23.85 49.89
C ASN A 144 -18.14 -24.30 51.30
N GLY A 145 -17.90 -23.30 52.15
CA GLY A 145 -17.73 -23.43 53.56
C GLY A 145 -19.07 -23.80 54.16
N ASP A 146 -19.61 -24.96 53.78
CA ASP A 146 -20.50 -25.73 54.63
C ASP A 146 -19.66 -26.35 55.76
N ALA A 147 -19.02 -25.46 56.51
CA ALA A 147 -18.47 -25.75 57.81
C ALA A 147 -19.66 -25.77 58.76
N GLY A 148 -20.43 -26.86 58.73
CA GLY A 148 -21.43 -27.13 59.76
C GLY A 148 -22.76 -27.73 59.31
N ASP A 149 -22.78 -28.80 58.51
CA ASP A 149 -23.86 -29.79 58.67
C ASP A 149 -23.29 -31.21 58.73
N GLY A 150 -23.55 -31.88 59.85
CA GLY A 150 -23.10 -33.24 60.15
C GLY A 150 -23.87 -34.32 59.40
N SER A 151 -24.36 -34.04 58.19
CA SER A 151 -25.07 -35.00 57.37
C SER A 151 -24.08 -35.77 56.50
N ARG A 152 -23.82 -37.03 56.89
CA ARG A 152 -23.12 -38.02 56.05
C ARG A 152 -23.69 -37.96 54.62
N PRO A 153 -22.84 -38.11 53.58
CA PRO A 153 -23.32 -38.10 52.22
C PRO A 153 -24.30 -39.28 52.06
N THR A 154 -25.58 -38.99 51.90
CA THR A 154 -26.52 -39.96 51.37
C THR A 154 -26.10 -40.18 49.93
N GLU A 155 -25.25 -41.19 49.76
CA GLU A 155 -25.12 -41.96 48.54
C GLU A 155 -26.53 -42.08 47.96
N GLN A 156 -26.75 -41.50 46.77
CA GLN A 156 -28.01 -41.67 46.05
C GLN A 156 -28.06 -43.12 45.60
N ILE A 157 -28.43 -44.01 46.52
CA ILE A 157 -28.69 -45.42 46.24
C ILE A 157 -30.01 -45.42 45.47
N THR A 158 -29.90 -45.41 44.15
CA THR A 158 -30.99 -45.79 43.25
C THR A 158 -31.29 -47.26 43.52
N LEU A 159 -32.55 -47.60 43.84
CA LEU A 159 -32.93 -48.99 44.10
C LEU A 159 -32.56 -49.85 42.88
N THR A 160 -31.85 -50.95 43.12
CA THR A 160 -31.60 -51.94 42.07
C THR A 160 -32.92 -52.60 41.65
N GLU A 161 -32.99 -53.14 40.44
CA GLU A 161 -34.21 -53.76 39.90
C GLU A 161 -34.77 -54.89 40.77
N GLU A 162 -33.89 -55.57 41.51
CA GLU A 162 -34.27 -56.61 42.47
C GLU A 162 -34.99 -56.03 43.70
N GLN A 163 -34.49 -54.91 44.24
CA GLN A 163 -35.11 -54.24 45.37
C GLN A 163 -36.49 -53.67 45.02
N LEU A 164 -36.67 -53.22 43.77
CA LEU A 164 -37.98 -52.81 43.25
C LEU A 164 -38.97 -53.96 43.09
N LYS A 165 -38.50 -55.18 42.80
CA LYS A 165 -39.36 -56.37 42.73
C LYS A 165 -39.79 -56.81 44.12
N VAL A 166 -38.89 -56.76 45.10
CA VAL A 166 -39.20 -57.06 46.51
C VAL A 166 -40.16 -56.03 47.10
N ALA A 167 -39.94 -54.73 46.83
CA ALA A 167 -40.88 -53.69 47.26
C ALA A 167 -42.29 -53.93 46.71
N ARG A 168 -42.39 -54.29 45.41
CA ARG A 168 -43.66 -54.66 44.77
C ARG A 168 -44.30 -55.92 45.37
N SER A 169 -43.53 -56.96 45.67
CA SER A 169 -44.07 -58.19 46.27
C SER A 169 -44.55 -57.98 47.71
N MET A 170 -43.95 -57.02 48.43
CA MET A 170 -44.37 -56.61 49.77
C MET A 170 -45.48 -55.54 49.77
N GLY A 171 -45.92 -55.07 48.60
CA GLY A 171 -46.94 -54.02 48.47
C GLY A 171 -46.47 -52.63 48.93
N LEU A 172 -45.15 -52.41 49.04
CA LEU A 172 -44.55 -51.15 49.47
C LEU A 172 -44.16 -50.30 48.25
N THR A 173 -44.31 -48.98 48.38
CA THR A 173 -43.77 -48.05 47.38
C THR A 173 -42.23 -48.00 47.46
N ALA A 174 -41.57 -47.62 46.37
CA ALA A 174 -40.10 -47.57 46.31
C ALA A 174 -39.49 -46.65 47.39
N GLU A 175 -40.20 -45.59 47.75
CA GLU A 175 -39.78 -44.65 48.80
C GLU A 175 -39.97 -45.21 50.21
N GLU A 176 -41.06 -45.94 50.46
CA GLU A 176 -41.31 -46.59 51.75
C GLU A 176 -40.31 -47.71 52.02
N TYR A 177 -39.97 -48.50 50.99
CA TYR A 177 -38.94 -49.53 51.11
C TYR A 177 -37.56 -48.91 51.41
N LYS A 178 -37.21 -47.79 50.75
CA LYS A 178 -35.97 -47.03 51.03
C LYS A 178 -35.92 -46.54 52.48
N LYS A 179 -37.05 -46.07 53.00
CA LYS A 179 -37.14 -45.61 54.39
C LYS A 179 -37.03 -46.77 55.39
N ALA A 180 -37.56 -47.94 55.04
CA ALA A 180 -37.47 -49.14 55.87
C ALA A 180 -36.03 -49.67 55.95
N THR A 181 -35.32 -49.74 54.82
CA THR A 181 -33.92 -50.22 54.80
C THR A 181 -32.93 -49.24 55.42
N MET A 182 -33.19 -47.93 55.37
CA MET A 182 -32.34 -46.93 56.04
C MET A 182 -32.52 -46.87 57.56
N ARG A 183 -33.56 -47.51 58.12
CA ARG A 183 -33.86 -47.47 59.56
C ARG A 183 -33.33 -48.68 60.34
N THR A 184 -32.79 -49.67 59.65
CA THR A 184 -32.07 -50.85 60.17
C THR A 184 -30.59 -50.69 59.97
#